data_AF-A0AAE1TI49-F1
#
_entry.id   AF-A0AAE1TI49-F1
#
_cell.length_a   1.000
_cell.length_b   1.000
_cell.length_c   1.000
_cell.angle_alpha   90.00
_cell.angle_beta   90.00
_cell.angle_gamma   90.00
#
_symmetry.space_group_name_H-M   'P 1'
#
loop_
_entity.id
_entity.type
_entity.pdbx_description
1 polymer ?
#
loop_
_entity_poly.entity_id
_entity_poly.type
_entity_poly.pdbx_seq_one_letter_code
_entity_poly.pdbx_strand_id
1 'polypeptide(L)'
;MVVLPVVKLGTLALKTLCKPIANRLKKEAGYHPKFRQFIISIAQANHRFTTTLQRRIYGHATDVAIRPLNEEKAVQAAADLLGELFVFTVAGAALIFEVQRSSRSEARKEEIRRQEMQAIKDGNENLAREVELLKQKLKELEELARGRGLTGILNLRHTHASEDRKRRPN
;
A
#
# COMPACT_ATOMS: atom_id res chain seq x y z
N MET A 1 -20.39 9.36 -4.27
CA MET A 1 -21.64 9.90 -3.67
C MET A 1 -22.13 9.07 -2.47
N VAL A 2 -21.24 8.53 -1.62
CA VAL A 2 -21.59 7.63 -0.48
C VAL A 2 -21.32 8.27 0.89
N VAL A 3 -20.71 9.45 0.91
CA VAL A 3 -20.34 10.19 2.13
C VAL A 3 -21.56 10.56 2.97
N LEU A 4 -22.66 11.01 2.33
CA LEU A 4 -23.89 11.39 3.03
C LEU A 4 -24.60 10.21 3.75
N PRO A 5 -24.77 9.03 3.11
CA PRO A 5 -25.29 7.84 3.77
C PRO A 5 -24.45 7.39 4.97
N VAL A 6 -23.12 7.30 4.82
CA VAL A 6 -22.24 6.78 5.88
C VAL A 6 -22.18 7.74 7.07
N VAL A 7 -22.10 9.05 6.81
CA VAL A 7 -22.14 10.06 7.88
C VAL A 7 -23.45 9.97 8.66
N LYS A 8 -24.60 9.87 7.97
CA LYS A 8 -25.91 9.72 8.63
C LYS A 8 -26.00 8.46 9.48
N LEU A 9 -25.49 7.33 8.98
CA LEU A 9 -25.45 6.07 9.73
C LEU A 9 -24.53 6.19 10.96
N GLY A 10 -23.37 6.84 10.81
CA GLY A 10 -22.46 7.12 11.92
C GLY A 10 -23.11 7.99 13.01
N THR A 11 -23.75 9.09 12.62
CA THR A 11 -24.45 9.96 13.58
C THR A 11 -25.63 9.24 14.25
N LEU A 12 -26.33 8.36 13.53
CA LEU A 12 -27.42 7.57 14.09
C LEU A 12 -26.92 6.50 15.06
N ALA A 13 -25.83 5.80 14.71
CA ALA A 13 -25.17 4.82 15.58
C ALA A 13 -24.69 5.50 16.87
N LEU A 14 -24.05 6.66 16.75
CA LEU A 14 -23.62 7.46 17.91
C LEU A 14 -24.83 7.82 18.80
N LYS A 15 -25.92 8.36 18.23
CA LYS A 15 -27.15 8.64 19.01
C LYS A 15 -27.74 7.39 19.68
N THR A 16 -27.66 6.25 19.01
CA THR A 16 -28.22 4.98 19.50
C THR A 16 -27.40 4.40 20.65
N LEU A 17 -26.08 4.59 20.63
CA LEU A 17 -25.19 4.17 21.71
C LEU A 17 -25.17 5.18 22.86
N CYS A 18 -25.12 6.49 22.56
CA CYS A 18 -24.98 7.53 23.58
C CYS A 18 -26.25 7.70 24.44
N LYS A 19 -27.46 7.60 23.87
CA LYS A 19 -28.72 7.76 24.64
C LYS A 19 -28.87 6.77 25.81
N PRO A 20 -28.77 5.44 25.60
CA PRO A 20 -28.89 4.49 26.70
C PRO A 20 -27.75 4.63 27.70
N ILE A 21 -26.53 4.94 27.25
CA ILE A 21 -25.38 5.19 28.12
C ILE A 21 -25.65 6.42 29.00
N ALA A 22 -26.10 7.54 28.43
CA ALA A 22 -26.45 8.76 29.17
C ALA A 22 -27.53 8.50 30.22
N ASN A 23 -28.58 7.75 29.87
CA ASN A 23 -29.65 7.40 30.81
C ASN A 23 -29.15 6.52 31.96
N ARG A 24 -28.23 5.59 31.69
CA ARG A 24 -27.60 4.74 32.71
C ARG A 24 -26.68 5.57 33.60
N LEU A 25 -25.82 6.40 33.02
CA LEU A 25 -24.95 7.32 33.78
C LEU A 25 -25.76 8.27 34.67
N LYS A 26 -26.89 8.80 34.17
CA LYS A 26 -27.78 9.66 34.96
C LYS A 26 -28.39 8.91 36.13
N LYS A 27 -28.86 7.68 35.90
CA LYS A 27 -29.43 6.82 36.93
C LYS A 27 -28.40 6.50 38.02
N GLU A 28 -27.20 6.09 37.62
CA GLU A 28 -26.10 5.78 38.54
C GLU A 28 -25.57 7.02 39.29
N ALA A 29 -25.48 8.18 38.62
CA ALA A 29 -25.11 9.45 39.27
C ALA A 29 -26.16 9.92 40.28
N GLY A 30 -27.43 9.56 40.08
CA GLY A 30 -28.51 9.80 41.04
C GLY A 30 -28.37 8.96 42.31
N TYR A 31 -27.90 7.72 42.21
CA TYR A 31 -27.74 6.83 43.37
C TYR A 31 -26.39 6.99 44.09
N HIS A 32 -25.32 7.31 43.36
CA HIS A 32 -23.96 7.31 43.90
C HIS A 32 -23.30 8.70 43.82
N PRO A 33 -23.18 9.44 44.95
CA PRO A 33 -22.61 10.78 44.96
C PRO A 33 -21.11 10.82 44.58
N LYS A 34 -20.34 9.77 44.92
CA LYS A 34 -18.93 9.62 44.49
C LYS A 34 -18.81 9.48 42.97
N PHE A 35 -19.70 8.67 42.37
CA PHE A 35 -19.76 8.46 40.93
C PHE A 35 -20.20 9.73 40.19
N ARG A 36 -21.17 10.46 40.75
CA ARG A 36 -21.57 11.78 40.25
C ARG A 36 -20.41 12.77 40.18
N GLN A 37 -19.64 12.91 41.27
CA GLN A 37 -18.46 13.78 41.29
C GLN A 37 -17.40 13.32 40.28
N PHE A 38 -17.20 12.02 40.12
CA PHE A 38 -16.28 11.47 39.12
C PHE A 38 -16.69 11.86 37.68
N ILE A 39 -17.95 11.67 37.29
CA ILE A 39 -18.45 12.05 35.96
C ILE A 39 -18.30 13.55 35.72
N ILE A 40 -18.68 14.38 36.70
CA ILE A 40 -18.54 15.84 36.60
C ILE A 40 -17.07 16.23 36.47
N SER A 41 -16.17 15.55 37.19
CA SER A 41 -14.73 15.82 37.10
C SER A 41 -14.16 15.49 35.72
N ILE A 42 -14.59 14.39 35.10
CA ILE A 42 -14.18 14.02 33.73
C ILE A 42 -14.74 15.03 32.72
N ALA A 43 -16.03 15.36 32.81
CA ALA A 43 -16.66 16.31 31.91
C ALA A 43 -15.98 17.69 31.99
N GLN A 44 -15.65 18.15 33.19
CA GLN A 44 -14.93 19.40 33.41
C GLN A 44 -13.46 19.32 32.97
N ALA A 45 -12.76 18.21 33.22
CA ALA A 45 -11.40 18.01 32.77
C ALA A 45 -11.32 18.03 31.23
N ASN A 46 -12.25 17.35 30.56
CA ASN A 46 -12.34 17.35 29.11
C ASN A 46 -12.64 18.76 28.57
N HIS A 47 -13.61 19.47 29.17
CA HIS A 47 -13.93 20.83 28.75
C HIS A 47 -12.78 21.83 28.99
N ARG A 48 -12.03 21.68 30.08
CA ARG A 48 -10.81 22.45 30.33
C ARG A 48 -9.75 22.15 29.28
N PHE A 49 -9.51 20.87 29.01
CA PHE A 49 -8.54 20.43 28.02
C PHE A 49 -8.86 20.97 26.62
N THR A 50 -10.09 20.82 26.14
CA THR A 50 -10.50 21.33 24.83
C THR A 50 -10.35 22.84 24.74
N THR A 51 -10.76 23.58 25.77
CA THR A 51 -10.62 25.04 25.83
C THR A 51 -9.16 25.48 25.84
N THR A 52 -8.30 24.83 26.64
CA THR A 52 -6.87 25.13 26.69
C THR A 52 -6.18 24.82 25.36
N LEU A 53 -6.51 23.69 24.73
CA LEU A 53 -5.95 23.29 23.45
C LEU A 53 -6.38 24.26 22.33
N GLN A 54 -7.66 24.62 22.30
CA GLN A 54 -8.20 25.59 21.34
C GLN A 54 -7.54 26.96 21.52
N ARG A 55 -7.40 27.45 22.76
CA ARG A 55 -6.69 28.72 23.03
C ARG A 55 -5.23 28.68 22.57
N ARG A 56 -4.54 27.55 22.75
CA ARG A 56 -3.14 27.38 22.33
C ARG A 56 -2.97 27.34 20.81
N ILE A 57 -3.93 26.78 20.10
CA ILE A 57 -3.91 26.68 18.63
C ILE A 57 -4.36 27.98 17.96
N TYR A 58 -5.37 28.66 18.52
CA TYR A 58 -5.98 29.85 17.91
C TYR A 58 -5.46 31.18 18.46
N GLY A 59 -4.53 31.18 19.42
CA GLY A 59 -3.86 32.40 19.93
C GLY A 59 -4.75 33.37 20.72
N HIS A 60 -6.06 33.14 20.80
CA HIS A 60 -6.98 33.99 21.56
C HIS A 60 -7.05 33.56 23.03
N ALA A 61 -6.55 34.42 23.91
CA ALA A 61 -6.73 34.35 25.36
C ALA A 61 -8.14 34.81 25.75
N THR A 62 -9.17 34.05 25.37
CA THR A 62 -10.52 34.31 25.90
C THR A 62 -10.61 33.69 27.28
N ASP A 63 -10.20 34.44 28.31
CA ASP A 63 -10.22 34.04 29.72
C ASP A 63 -11.65 34.08 30.29
N VAL A 64 -12.54 33.30 29.70
CA VAL A 64 -13.90 33.13 30.21
C VAL A 64 -13.86 31.99 31.22
N ALA A 65 -14.25 32.29 32.45
CA ALA A 65 -14.43 31.32 33.51
C ALA A 65 -15.34 30.18 33.02
N ILE A 66 -14.80 28.97 33.02
CA ILE A 66 -15.53 27.76 32.65
C ILE A 66 -16.69 27.62 33.62
N ARG A 67 -17.90 27.92 33.16
CA ARG A 67 -19.11 27.73 33.94
C ARG A 67 -19.23 26.23 34.23
N PRO A 68 -19.32 25.80 35.50
CA PRO A 68 -19.53 24.40 35.81
C PRO A 68 -20.81 23.94 35.10
N LEU A 69 -20.71 22.86 34.31
CA LEU A 69 -21.85 22.30 33.60
C LEU A 69 -22.93 21.89 34.61
N ASN A 70 -24.20 22.18 34.29
CA ASN A 70 -25.34 21.58 34.97
C ASN A 70 -25.18 20.04 34.91
N GLU A 71 -25.55 19.35 35.98
CA GLU A 71 -25.40 17.91 36.16
C GLU A 71 -25.89 17.12 34.94
N GLU A 72 -27.04 17.48 34.38
CA GLU A 72 -27.58 16.84 33.19
C GLU A 72 -26.66 16.99 31.96
N LYS A 73 -26.08 18.17 31.78
CA LYS A 73 -25.14 18.43 30.67
C LYS A 73 -23.81 17.70 30.90
N ALA A 74 -23.33 17.61 32.14
CA ALA A 74 -22.09 16.92 32.46
C ALA A 74 -22.22 15.41 32.20
N VAL A 75 -23.36 14.82 32.59
CA VAL A 75 -23.68 13.42 32.31
C VAL A 75 -23.78 13.17 30.81
N GLN A 76 -24.44 14.05 30.07
CA GLN A 76 -24.56 13.90 28.61
C GLN A 76 -23.20 14.04 27.91
N ALA A 77 -22.39 15.03 28.29
CA ALA A 77 -21.04 15.19 27.76
C ALA A 77 -20.13 13.97 28.06
N ALA A 78 -20.26 13.37 29.24
CA ALA A 78 -19.53 12.15 29.58
C ALA A 78 -20.01 10.94 28.75
N ALA A 79 -21.31 10.81 28.52
CA ALA A 79 -21.86 9.74 27.69
C ALA A 79 -21.46 9.88 26.21
N ASP A 80 -21.49 11.10 25.67
CA ASP A 80 -21.04 11.39 24.32
C ASP A 80 -19.55 11.10 24.15
N LEU A 81 -18.71 11.52 25.11
CA LEU A 81 -17.28 11.21 25.14
C LEU A 81 -17.01 9.69 25.16
N LEU A 82 -17.74 8.93 25.99
CA LEU A 82 -17.61 7.47 26.03
C LEU A 82 -18.03 6.82 24.71
N GLY A 83 -19.10 7.31 24.08
CA GLY A 83 -19.56 6.84 22.77
C GLY A 83 -18.53 7.11 21.67
N GLU A 84 -17.97 8.32 21.62
CA GLU A 84 -16.91 8.69 20.69
C GLU A 84 -15.66 7.84 20.89
N LEU A 85 -15.20 7.67 22.13
CA LEU A 85 -14.03 6.84 22.45
C LEU A 85 -14.23 5.38 22.03
N PHE A 86 -15.43 4.82 22.25
CA PHE A 86 -15.77 3.48 21.80
C PHE A 86 -15.67 3.35 20.27
N VAL A 87 -16.27 4.28 19.53
CA VAL A 87 -16.22 4.29 18.07
C VAL A 87 -14.78 4.43 17.56
N PHE A 88 -13.98 5.34 18.13
CA PHE A 88 -12.57 5.49 17.77
C PHE A 88 -11.75 4.24 18.09
N THR A 89 -12.02 3.57 19.20
CA THR A 89 -11.33 2.33 19.58
C THR A 89 -11.63 1.22 18.59
N VAL A 90 -12.91 1.02 18.26
CA VAL A 90 -13.32 -0.01 17.29
C VAL A 90 -12.78 0.29 15.89
N ALA A 91 -12.89 1.55 15.44
CA ALA A 91 -12.38 1.97 14.13
C ALA A 91 -10.84 1.86 14.06
N GLY A 92 -10.13 2.29 15.11
CA GLY A 92 -8.68 2.17 15.21
C GLY A 92 -8.23 0.72 15.23
N ALA A 93 -8.91 -0.14 15.99
CA ALA A 93 -8.63 -1.58 16.01
C ALA A 93 -8.86 -2.23 14.64
N ALA A 94 -9.95 -1.89 13.95
CA ALA A 94 -10.25 -2.38 12.61
C ALA A 94 -9.17 -1.95 11.59
N LEU A 95 -8.72 -0.68 11.66
CA LEU A 95 -7.67 -0.16 10.80
C LEU A 95 -6.32 -0.85 11.06
N ILE A 96 -5.95 -1.03 12.33
CA ILE A 96 -4.72 -1.77 12.70
C ILE A 96 -4.81 -3.21 12.19
N PHE A 97 -5.96 -3.86 12.37
CA PHE A 97 -6.20 -5.22 11.87
C PHE A 97 -6.09 -5.30 10.35
N GLU A 98 -6.63 -4.32 9.63
CA GLU A 98 -6.54 -4.24 8.17
C GLU A 98 -5.11 -4.03 7.71
N VAL A 99 -4.34 -3.13 8.33
CA VAL A 99 -2.92 -2.91 8.02
C VAL A 99 -2.08 -4.16 8.30
N GLN A 100 -2.31 -4.82 9.44
CA GLN A 100 -1.64 -6.07 9.78
C GLN A 100 -1.98 -7.20 8.80
N ARG A 101 -3.23 -7.27 8.33
CA ARG A 101 -3.66 -8.27 7.34
C ARG A 101 -3.17 -7.94 5.93
N SER A 102 -3.21 -6.67 5.55
CA SER A 102 -2.84 -6.17 4.22
C SER A 102 -1.34 -6.31 3.99
N SER A 103 -0.50 -5.96 4.97
CA SER A 103 0.96 -6.11 4.88
C SER A 103 1.40 -7.55 4.55
N ARG A 104 0.75 -8.57 5.14
CA ARG A 104 1.01 -9.99 4.80
C ARG A 104 0.65 -10.34 3.35
N SER A 105 -0.43 -9.76 2.84
CA SER A 105 -0.87 -9.97 1.46
C SER A 105 0.01 -9.21 0.46
N GLU A 106 0.45 -8.00 0.80
CA GLU A 106 1.33 -7.17 -0.03
C GLU A 106 2.71 -7.80 -0.17
N ALA A 107 3.31 -8.27 0.93
CA ALA A 107 4.60 -8.96 0.92
C ALA A 107 4.57 -10.18 -0.02
N ARG A 108 3.51 -11.00 0.05
CA ARG A 108 3.34 -12.17 -0.83
C ARG A 108 3.21 -11.79 -2.31
N LYS A 109 2.51 -10.69 -2.61
CA LYS A 109 2.38 -10.17 -3.98
C LYS A 109 3.71 -9.61 -4.50
N GLU A 110 4.53 -9.04 -3.63
CA GLU A 110 5.86 -8.54 -3.99
C GLU A 110 6.83 -9.70 -4.25
N GLU A 111 6.78 -10.76 -3.45
CA GLU A 111 7.56 -11.99 -3.68
C GLU A 111 7.22 -12.63 -5.03
N ILE A 112 5.92 -12.77 -5.36
CA ILE A 112 5.49 -13.31 -6.66
C ILE A 112 6.00 -12.44 -7.81
N ARG A 113 5.85 -11.10 -7.72
CA ARG A 113 6.38 -10.18 -8.74
C ARG A 113 7.89 -10.28 -8.90
N ARG A 114 8.65 -10.49 -7.81
CA ARG A 114 10.10 -10.70 -7.88
C ARG A 114 10.46 -12.02 -8.56
N GLN A 115 9.71 -13.09 -8.28
CA GLN A 115 9.91 -14.39 -8.94
C GLN A 115 9.61 -14.31 -10.44
N GLU A 116 8.52 -13.66 -10.84
CA GLU A 116 8.20 -13.43 -12.26
C GLU A 116 9.31 -12.63 -12.96
N MET A 117 9.81 -11.57 -12.31
CA MET A 117 10.91 -10.76 -12.85
C MET A 117 12.20 -11.56 -12.99
N GLN A 118 12.52 -12.44 -12.03
CA GLN A 118 13.67 -13.34 -12.12
C GLN A 118 13.52 -14.32 -13.28
N ALA A 119 12.36 -14.97 -13.41
CA ALA A 119 12.10 -15.90 -14.51
C ALA A 119 12.24 -15.25 -15.89
N ILE A 120 11.78 -14.00 -16.04
CA ILE A 120 11.94 -13.24 -17.29
C ILE A 120 13.43 -12.95 -17.55
N LYS A 121 14.19 -12.53 -16.53
CA LYS A 121 15.63 -12.26 -16.67
C LYS A 121 16.40 -13.51 -17.09
N ASP A 122 16.15 -14.63 -16.43
CA ASP A 122 16.80 -15.91 -16.73
C ASP A 122 16.48 -16.36 -18.16
N GLY A 123 15.22 -16.19 -18.59
CA GLY A 123 14.81 -16.46 -19.97
C GLY A 123 15.54 -15.57 -20.97
N ASN A 124 15.70 -14.28 -20.65
CA ASN A 124 16.41 -13.33 -21.52
C ASN A 124 17.90 -13.65 -21.62
N GLU A 125 18.54 -14.09 -20.53
CA GLU A 125 19.93 -14.55 -20.53
C GLU A 125 20.12 -15.84 -21.34
N ASN A 126 19.20 -16.80 -21.23
CA ASN A 126 19.20 -18.00 -22.06
C ASN A 126 19.08 -17.66 -23.55
N LEU A 127 18.15 -16.77 -23.89
CA LEU A 127 17.95 -16.33 -25.27
C LEU A 127 19.18 -15.60 -25.83
N ALA A 128 19.82 -14.76 -25.00
CA ALA A 128 21.07 -14.10 -25.38
C ALA A 128 22.20 -15.11 -25.67
N ARG A 129 22.34 -16.15 -24.84
CA ARG A 129 23.29 -17.25 -25.06
C ARG A 129 23.01 -18.00 -26.36
N GLU A 130 21.75 -18.33 -26.64
CA GLU A 130 21.36 -18.99 -27.88
C GLU A 130 21.71 -18.14 -29.10
N VAL A 131 21.40 -16.84 -29.07
CA VAL A 131 21.73 -15.90 -30.15
C VAL A 131 23.24 -15.85 -30.39
N GLU A 132 24.05 -15.84 -29.34
CA GLU A 132 25.50 -15.84 -29.47
C GLU A 132 26.03 -17.14 -30.08
N LEU A 133 25.46 -18.28 -29.67
CA LEU A 133 25.81 -19.61 -30.20
C LEU A 133 25.40 -19.76 -31.67
N LEU A 134 24.24 -19.23 -32.06
CA LEU A 134 23.78 -19.13 -33.45
C LEU A 134 24.71 -18.25 -34.30
N LYS A 135 25.16 -17.10 -33.77
CA LYS A 135 26.14 -16.23 -34.45
C LYS A 135 27.47 -16.94 -34.68
N GLN A 136 27.96 -17.70 -33.69
CA GLN A 136 29.19 -18.48 -33.85
C GLN A 136 29.06 -19.53 -34.95
N LYS A 137 27.98 -20.32 -34.96
CA LYS A 137 27.71 -21.31 -36.01
C LYS A 137 27.60 -20.69 -37.40
N LEU A 138 26.98 -19.52 -37.52
CA LEU A 138 26.90 -18.78 -38.79
C LEU A 138 28.30 -18.36 -39.28
N LYS A 139 29.16 -17.89 -38.37
CA LYS A 139 30.53 -17.50 -38.70
C LYS A 139 31.36 -18.70 -39.17
N GLU A 140 31.25 -19.83 -38.50
CA GLU A 140 31.89 -21.08 -38.91
C GLU A 140 31.43 -21.53 -40.31
N LEU A 141 30.13 -21.45 -40.59
CA LEU A 141 29.58 -21.76 -41.92
C LEU A 141 30.07 -20.78 -43.00
N GLU A 142 30.16 -19.49 -42.69
CA GLU A 142 30.71 -18.49 -43.63
C GLU A 142 32.19 -18.77 -43.93
N GLU A 143 33.00 -19.10 -42.92
CA GLU A 143 34.41 -19.46 -43.11
C GLU A 143 34.56 -20.75 -43.94
N LEU A 144 33.74 -21.78 -43.69
CA LEU A 144 33.70 -22.99 -44.49
C LEU A 144 33.28 -22.72 -45.95
N ALA A 145 32.29 -21.85 -46.16
CA ALA A 145 31.84 -21.44 -47.49
C ALA A 145 32.91 -20.64 -48.24
N ARG A 146 33.61 -19.71 -47.56
CA ARG A 146 34.76 -18.98 -48.13
C ARG A 146 35.92 -19.92 -48.46
N GLY A 147 36.25 -20.86 -47.58
CA GLY A 147 37.29 -21.87 -47.81
C GLY A 147 36.97 -22.76 -49.02
N ARG A 148 35.73 -23.25 -49.12
CA ARG A 148 35.27 -24.00 -50.31
C ARG A 148 35.19 -23.15 -51.57
N GLY A 149 34.76 -21.89 -51.48
CA GLY A 149 34.72 -20.97 -52.60
C GLY A 149 36.12 -20.70 -53.18
N LEU A 150 37.11 -20.47 -52.31
CA LEU A 150 38.52 -20.32 -52.70
C LEU A 150 39.08 -21.60 -53.33
N THR A 151 38.77 -22.77 -52.75
CA THR A 151 39.19 -24.06 -53.30
C THR A 151 38.52 -24.37 -54.64
N GLY A 152 37.24 -24.00 -54.80
CA GLY A 152 36.48 -24.15 -56.05
C GLY A 152 36.99 -23.24 -57.17
N ILE A 153 37.37 -21.99 -56.86
CA ILE A 153 37.99 -21.06 -57.82
C ILE A 153 39.40 -21.53 -58.21
N LEU A 154 40.18 -22.05 -57.27
CA LEU A 154 41.50 -22.62 -57.56
C LEU A 154 41.40 -23.87 -58.45
N ASN A 155 40.40 -24.73 -58.22
CA ASN A 155 40.16 -25.90 -59.08
C ASN A 155 39.70 -25.50 -60.49
N LEU A 156 38.81 -24.50 -60.62
CA LEU A 156 38.40 -23.94 -61.92
C LEU A 156 39.57 -23.33 -62.69
N ARG A 157 40.51 -22.69 -61.99
CA ARG A 157 41.73 -22.14 -62.60
C ARG A 157 42.72 -23.24 -62.98
N HIS A 158 42.82 -24.32 -62.20
CA HIS A 158 43.66 -25.47 -62.53
C HIS A 158 43.10 -26.29 -63.71
N THR A 159 41.78 -26.44 -63.83
CA THR A 159 41.16 -27.08 -65.01
C THR A 159 41.35 -26.24 -66.26
N HIS A 160 41.15 -24.92 -66.20
CA HIS A 160 41.44 -24.03 -67.34
C HIS A 160 42.93 -23.98 -67.73
N ALA A 161 43.87 -24.02 -66.78
CA ALA A 161 45.30 -24.09 -67.08
C ALA A 161 45.73 -25.44 -67.70
N SER A 162 44.98 -26.52 -67.41
CA SER A 162 45.23 -27.83 -68.02
C SER A 162 44.63 -27.99 -69.43
N GLU A 163 43.54 -27.27 -69.75
CA GLU A 163 42.97 -27.25 -71.11
C GLU A 163 43.77 -26.37 -72.08
N ASP A 164 44.33 -25.25 -71.62
CA ASP A 164 45.09 -24.34 -72.47
C ASP A 164 46.47 -24.92 -72.90
N ARG A 165 46.97 -25.91 -72.15
CA ARG A 165 48.19 -26.66 -72.52
C ARG A 165 47.95 -27.76 -73.56
N LYS A 166 46.68 -28.08 -73.89
CA LYS A 166 46.31 -29.10 -74.89
C LYS A 166 45.94 -28.51 -76.25
N ARG A 167 45.96 -27.17 -76.40
CA ARG A 167 45.71 -26.44 -77.66
C ARG A 167 46.90 -25.56 -78.07
N ARG A 168 48.05 -26.16 -78.36
CA ARG A 168 49.01 -25.55 -79.30
C ARG A 168 49.53 -26.60 -80.29
N PRO A 169 49.69 -26.22 -81.56
CA PRO A 169 49.56 -27.12 -82.71
C PRO A 169 50.89 -27.74 -83.13
N ASN A 170 50.80 -28.88 -83.80
CA ASN A 170 51.61 -29.23 -84.97
C ASN A 170 50.67 -29.72 -86.05
#